data_AF-A0A0Q4QNJ6-F1
#
_entry.id   AF-A0A0Q4QNJ6-F1
#
_cell.length_a   1.000
_cell.length_b   1.000
_cell.length_c   1.000
_cell.angle_alpha   90.00
_cell.angle_beta   90.00
_cell.angle_gamma   90.00
#
_symmetry.space_group_name_H-M   'P 1'
#
loop_
_entity.id
_entity.type
_entity.pdbx_description
1 polymer ?
#
loop_
_entity_poly.entity_id
_entity_poly.type
_entity_poly.pdbx_seq_one_letter_code
_entity_poly.pdbx_strand_id
1 'polypeptide(L)'
;MNRRSLARPRGFSLIELTVALVILGIIGILLTRWLGTMSEERSQVARRDLLQRADDAVMGFVTSQSRLPCPDTNHDGREDCGGGEVGKLPYLTVGLPDARGGRLRYGVLRRTGDSAQIVRWNTDSGRAIPQSTVLDADLAAPPDQAMPLQVTANAADSFVISRVQAWDHCAHVDCAALPQLNHNSMDFCDALRNASQLPTSDSHVHARHERELTRNAGNVAYALAAIDPLMPTHDDGSPAFQSPRRPGSGDYHDKVLAVGIDQLWTRLRCGEHYSPALFAHANVAAAARLTTPVMHNHKTQLDIMVELGKAESMNATVAIIDASAELINTTADTLDTIAEMFETYGGWNWRVAIAAGSIGTAVGSTIAAGVAKGAADSYLANAEKYRDQFTTQFPGGFPGEAQRLEDEIVTNARRADMLGGFPDAAVRDVAKNFKYKAAGIPSGP
;
A
#
# COMPACT_ATOMS: atom_id res chain seq x y z
N MET A 1 -23.15 75.03 64.53
CA MET A 1 -23.30 75.58 63.16
C MET A 1 -21.98 75.41 62.42
N ASN A 2 -21.84 74.34 61.61
CA ASN A 2 -20.67 74.14 60.74
C ASN A 2 -20.90 74.87 59.41
N ARG A 3 -20.14 75.94 59.16
CA ARG A 3 -20.14 76.63 57.86
C ARG A 3 -19.32 75.79 56.87
N ARG A 4 -19.99 75.11 55.94
CA ARG A 4 -19.34 74.53 54.75
C ARG A 4 -18.93 75.68 53.83
N SER A 5 -17.62 75.88 53.65
CA SER A 5 -17.08 76.72 52.58
C SER A 5 -17.28 76.00 51.25
N LEU A 6 -18.19 76.52 50.42
CA LEU A 6 -18.30 76.12 49.01
C LEU A 6 -17.06 76.64 48.27
N ALA A 7 -16.17 75.74 47.86
CA ALA A 7 -15.06 76.07 46.98
C ALA A 7 -15.61 76.49 45.60
N ARG A 8 -15.17 77.65 45.10
CA ARG A 8 -15.50 78.15 43.77
C ARG A 8 -14.87 77.22 42.73
N PRO A 9 -15.62 76.64 41.76
CA PRO A 9 -15.03 75.84 40.70
C PRO A 9 -14.10 76.73 39.88
N ARG A 10 -12.81 76.34 39.79
CA ARG A 10 -11.86 76.97 38.87
C ARG A 10 -12.26 76.55 37.46
N GLY A 11 -12.52 77.50 36.58
CA GLY A 11 -12.81 77.23 35.17
C GLY A 11 -11.58 76.62 34.49
N PHE A 12 -11.80 75.63 33.63
CA PHE A 12 -10.74 75.01 32.84
C PHE A 12 -10.16 76.01 31.83
N SER A 13 -8.83 76.01 31.69
CA SER A 13 -8.18 76.75 30.62
C SER A 13 -8.45 76.06 29.27
N LEU A 14 -8.67 76.85 28.21
CA LEU A 14 -8.83 76.33 26.85
C LEU A 14 -7.66 75.41 26.44
N ILE A 15 -6.45 75.69 26.93
CA ILE A 15 -5.26 74.87 26.63
C ILE A 15 -5.27 73.52 27.34
N GLU A 16 -5.87 73.44 28.52
CA GLU A 16 -5.94 72.21 29.31
C GLU A 16 -6.96 71.25 28.69
N LEU A 17 -8.05 71.81 28.14
CA LEU A 17 -9.06 71.05 27.41
C LEU A 17 -8.53 70.54 26.05
N THR A 18 -7.75 71.33 25.32
CA THR A 18 -7.15 70.88 24.04
C THR A 18 -6.12 69.77 24.26
N VAL A 19 -5.27 69.89 25.28
CA VAL A 19 -4.29 68.84 25.63
C VAL A 19 -5.01 67.56 26.05
N ALA A 20 -6.07 67.64 26.86
CA ALA A 20 -6.87 66.48 27.25
C ALA A 20 -7.50 65.77 26.04
N LEU A 21 -8.05 66.53 25.08
CA LEU A 21 -8.63 65.95 23.85
C LEU A 21 -7.58 65.31 22.94
N VAL A 22 -6.39 65.90 22.82
CA VAL A 22 -5.28 65.30 22.05
C VAL A 22 -4.84 63.98 22.69
N ILE A 23 -4.67 63.95 24.02
CA ILE A 23 -4.31 62.72 24.74
C ILE A 23 -5.39 61.65 24.57
N LEU A 24 -6.67 62.01 24.72
CA LEU A 24 -7.77 61.07 24.50
C LEU A 24 -7.86 60.59 23.06
N GLY A 25 -7.56 61.44 22.08
CA GLY A 25 -7.48 61.06 20.66
C GLY A 25 -6.37 60.04 20.40
N ILE A 26 -5.18 60.27 20.96
CA ILE A 26 -4.04 59.33 20.84
C ILE A 26 -4.36 58.01 21.54
N ILE A 27 -4.90 58.04 22.76
CA ILE A 27 -5.32 56.84 23.49
C ILE A 27 -6.41 56.09 22.70
N GLY A 28 -7.36 56.81 22.11
CA GLY A 28 -8.41 56.24 21.26
C GLY A 28 -7.84 55.48 20.06
N ILE A 29 -6.88 56.06 19.34
CA ILE A 29 -6.22 55.42 18.19
C ILE A 29 -5.41 54.18 18.61
N LEU A 30 -4.69 54.26 19.74
CA LEU A 30 -3.93 53.13 20.26
C LEU A 30 -4.85 51.99 20.71
N LEU A 31 -5.98 52.32 21.35
CA LEU A 31 -6.96 51.34 21.81
C LEU A 31 -7.66 50.61 20.65
N THR A 32 -8.07 51.34 19.60
CA THR A 32 -8.70 50.71 18.42
C THR A 32 -7.72 49.79 17.70
N ARG A 33 -6.45 50.21 17.58
CA ARG A 33 -5.38 49.37 17.00
C ARG A 33 -5.15 48.11 17.84
N TRP A 34 -5.08 48.23 19.16
CA TRP A 34 -4.84 47.10 20.07
C TRP A 34 -5.99 46.09 20.08
N LEU A 35 -7.24 46.57 20.07
CA LEU A 35 -8.42 45.72 19.95
C LEU A 35 -8.47 44.99 18.60
N GLY A 36 -8.07 45.67 17.51
CA GLY A 36 -7.95 45.08 16.18
C GLY A 36 -6.96 43.90 16.17
N THR A 37 -5.74 44.10 16.69
CA THR A 37 -4.71 43.05 16.74
C THR A 37 -5.14 41.82 17.55
N MET A 38 -5.84 42.02 18.68
CA MET A 38 -6.35 40.89 19.47
C MET A 38 -7.45 40.10 18.76
N SER A 39 -8.30 40.76 17.98
CA SER A 39 -9.36 40.10 17.21
C SER A 39 -8.81 39.24 16.07
N GLU A 40 -7.77 39.74 15.39
CA GLU A 40 -7.08 39.04 14.33
C GLU A 40 -6.39 37.78 14.85
N GLU A 41 -5.62 37.87 15.94
CA GLU A 41 -4.97 36.70 16.55
C GLU A 41 -5.97 35.59 16.92
N ARG A 42 -7.11 35.95 17.53
CA ARG A 42 -8.18 34.99 17.87
C ARG A 42 -8.76 34.31 16.63
N SER A 43 -9.01 35.08 15.57
CA SER A 43 -9.52 34.54 14.30
C SER A 43 -8.53 33.56 13.67
N GLN A 44 -7.23 33.84 13.76
CA GLN A 44 -6.17 33.00 13.21
C GLN A 44 -6.05 31.68 13.98
N VAL A 45 -6.17 31.72 15.30
CA VAL A 45 -6.23 30.51 16.14
C VAL A 45 -7.46 29.68 15.81
N ALA A 46 -8.64 30.30 15.69
CA ALA A 46 -9.88 29.60 15.34
C ALA A 46 -9.83 28.95 13.94
N ARG A 47 -9.21 29.60 12.96
CA ARG A 47 -8.99 29.02 11.61
C ARG A 47 -8.07 27.80 11.67
N ARG A 48 -6.97 27.88 12.43
CA ARG A 48 -6.04 26.75 12.61
C ARG A 48 -6.70 25.56 13.31
N ASP A 49 -7.45 25.82 14.37
CA ASP A 49 -8.21 24.79 15.09
C ASP A 49 -9.24 24.10 14.17
N LEU A 50 -9.96 24.87 13.34
CA LEU A 50 -10.90 24.31 12.37
C LEU A 50 -10.19 23.46 11.31
N LEU A 51 -9.02 23.88 10.81
CA LEU A 51 -8.22 23.10 9.87
C LEU A 51 -7.73 21.79 10.49
N GLN A 52 -7.34 21.79 11.76
CA GLN A 52 -6.93 20.57 12.47
C GLN A 52 -8.11 19.61 12.64
N ARG A 53 -9.27 20.09 13.09
CA ARG A 53 -10.48 19.26 13.21
C ARG A 53 -10.94 18.70 11.86
N ALA A 54 -10.76 19.46 10.78
CA ALA A 54 -11.01 18.99 9.42
C ALA A 54 -9.99 17.94 8.97
N ASP A 55 -8.69 18.11 9.26
CA ASP A 55 -7.64 17.11 9.00
C ASP A 55 -7.97 15.77 9.68
N ASP A 56 -8.35 15.83 10.96
CA ASP A 56 -8.73 14.65 11.74
C ASP A 56 -9.98 13.95 11.16
N ALA A 57 -10.98 14.72 10.70
CA ALA A 57 -12.18 14.18 10.06
C ALA A 57 -11.85 13.51 8.71
N VAL A 58 -11.00 14.12 7.88
CA VAL A 58 -10.51 13.51 6.64
C VAL A 58 -9.74 12.22 6.93
N MET A 59 -8.87 12.21 7.95
CA MET A 59 -8.15 11.00 8.35
C MET A 59 -9.10 9.88 8.83
N GLY A 60 -10.13 10.21 9.59
CA GLY A 60 -11.18 9.26 9.98
C GLY A 60 -11.93 8.69 8.77
N PHE A 61 -12.24 9.54 7.78
CA PHE A 61 -12.85 9.10 6.54
C PHE A 61 -11.94 8.14 5.77
N VAL A 62 -10.67 8.50 5.55
CA VAL A 62 -9.69 7.68 4.80
C VAL A 62 -9.50 6.30 5.42
N THR A 63 -9.41 6.22 6.75
CA THR A 63 -9.27 4.94 7.45
C THR A 63 -10.51 4.05 7.34
N SER A 64 -11.69 4.61 7.08
CA SER A 64 -12.94 3.85 6.93
C SER A 64 -13.31 3.54 5.48
N GLN A 65 -12.97 4.41 4.53
CA GLN A 65 -13.37 4.32 3.13
C GLN A 65 -12.23 3.94 2.18
N SER A 66 -10.99 3.86 2.68
CA SER A 66 -9.81 3.56 1.85
C SER A 66 -9.65 4.48 0.64
N ARG A 67 -10.04 5.75 0.79
CA ARG A 67 -9.89 6.81 -0.21
C ARG A 67 -10.00 8.17 0.44
N LEU A 68 -9.51 9.20 -0.21
CA LEU A 68 -9.80 10.58 0.16
C LEU A 68 -11.22 10.97 -0.28
N PRO A 69 -11.91 11.85 0.48
CA PRO A 69 -13.23 12.32 0.08
C PRO A 69 -13.13 13.12 -1.22
N CYS A 70 -14.14 13.01 -2.10
CA CYS A 70 -14.22 13.84 -3.28
C CYS A 70 -14.65 15.27 -2.88
N PRO A 71 -14.18 16.32 -3.55
CA PRO A 71 -14.57 17.69 -3.19
C PRO A 71 -16.08 17.91 -3.33
N ASP A 72 -16.63 18.76 -2.47
CA ASP A 72 -17.99 19.28 -2.63
C ASP A 72 -17.95 20.45 -3.62
N THR A 73 -18.57 20.27 -4.78
CA THR A 73 -18.61 21.28 -5.86
C THR A 73 -19.94 22.02 -5.91
N ASN A 74 -20.99 21.45 -5.32
CA ASN A 74 -22.35 21.99 -5.34
C ASN A 74 -22.75 22.72 -4.03
N HIS A 75 -21.89 22.66 -3.00
CA HIS A 75 -22.00 23.29 -1.69
C HIS A 75 -23.10 22.71 -0.77
N ASP A 76 -23.52 21.46 -0.96
CA ASP A 76 -24.51 20.78 -0.11
C ASP A 76 -23.87 20.10 1.13
N GLY A 77 -22.54 20.13 1.24
CA GLY A 77 -21.78 19.52 2.31
C GLY A 77 -21.45 18.05 2.08
N ARG A 78 -21.82 17.46 0.94
CA ARG A 78 -21.52 16.09 0.54
C ARG A 78 -20.52 16.05 -0.60
N GLU A 79 -19.93 14.87 -0.80
CA GLU A 79 -18.92 14.67 -1.84
C GLU A 79 -19.52 14.58 -3.25
N ASP A 80 -18.84 15.19 -4.23
CA ASP A 80 -19.19 15.10 -5.65
C ASP A 80 -18.07 14.38 -6.43
N CYS A 81 -18.09 13.05 -6.49
CA CYS A 81 -17.00 12.29 -7.13
C CYS A 81 -16.94 12.40 -8.67
N GLY A 82 -18.02 12.86 -9.30
CA GLY A 82 -18.00 13.28 -10.71
C GLY A 82 -17.38 14.66 -10.94
N GLY A 83 -17.04 15.39 -9.87
CA GLY A 83 -16.37 16.68 -9.92
C GLY A 83 -14.86 16.59 -10.11
N GLY A 84 -14.19 17.74 -10.09
CA GLY A 84 -12.74 17.85 -10.25
C GLY A 84 -11.95 17.55 -8.96
N GLU A 85 -10.70 18.01 -8.93
CA GLU A 85 -9.78 17.85 -7.80
C GLU A 85 -9.99 18.87 -6.67
N VAL A 86 -10.75 19.93 -6.92
CA VAL A 86 -10.87 21.09 -6.03
C VAL A 86 -12.34 21.45 -5.82
N GLY A 87 -12.67 21.84 -4.60
CA GLY A 87 -13.99 22.31 -4.19
C GLY A 87 -13.99 22.77 -2.74
N LYS A 88 -15.13 22.61 -2.06
CA LYS A 88 -15.23 22.73 -0.61
C LYS A 88 -15.01 21.37 0.05
N LEU A 89 -14.68 21.39 1.34
CA LEU A 89 -14.64 20.17 2.13
C LEU A 89 -16.08 19.63 2.27
N PRO A 90 -16.35 18.37 1.88
CA PRO A 90 -17.66 17.74 2.08
C PRO A 90 -17.85 17.38 3.56
N TYR A 91 -18.08 18.41 4.39
CA TYR A 91 -18.02 18.32 5.85
C TYR A 91 -19.02 17.32 6.44
N LEU A 92 -20.17 17.10 5.79
CA LEU A 92 -21.15 16.09 6.22
C LEU A 92 -20.65 14.67 5.89
N THR A 93 -20.06 14.47 4.71
CA THR A 93 -19.52 13.16 4.29
C THR A 93 -18.35 12.73 5.19
N VAL A 94 -17.45 13.64 5.55
CA VAL A 94 -16.34 13.33 6.46
C VAL A 94 -16.75 13.29 7.94
N GLY A 95 -18.03 13.55 8.25
CA GLY A 95 -18.56 13.51 9.61
C GLY A 95 -18.08 14.64 10.52
N LEU A 96 -17.67 15.79 9.96
CA LEU A 96 -17.26 16.96 10.73
C LEU A 96 -18.52 17.70 11.24
N PRO A 97 -18.81 17.74 12.55
CA PRO A 97 -20.05 18.35 13.06
C PRO A 97 -20.06 19.89 12.95
N ASP A 98 -18.91 20.51 12.72
CA ASP A 98 -18.79 21.96 12.60
C ASP A 98 -19.12 22.40 11.17
N ALA A 99 -20.30 23.00 10.97
CA ALA A 99 -20.75 23.49 9.67
C ALA A 99 -19.83 24.56 9.05
N ARG A 100 -18.96 25.20 9.84
CA ARG A 100 -17.92 26.09 9.29
C ARG A 100 -16.93 25.34 8.39
N GLY A 101 -16.83 24.02 8.55
CA GLY A 101 -16.04 23.15 7.69
C GLY A 101 -16.41 23.25 6.21
N GLY A 102 -17.70 23.42 5.88
CA GLY A 102 -18.15 23.60 4.49
C GLY A 102 -17.64 24.89 3.82
N ARG A 103 -17.02 25.81 4.58
CA ARG A 103 -16.35 27.00 4.03
C ARG A 103 -14.88 26.76 3.72
N LEU A 104 -14.30 25.67 4.20
CA LEU A 104 -12.92 25.32 3.90
C LEU A 104 -12.85 24.91 2.44
N ARG A 105 -11.89 25.50 1.72
CA ARG A 105 -11.49 24.99 0.42
C ARG A 105 -10.76 23.67 0.65
N TYR A 106 -11.04 22.71 -0.21
CA TYR A 106 -10.45 21.38 -0.18
C TYR A 106 -9.94 21.01 -1.58
N GLY A 107 -8.80 20.35 -1.62
CA GLY A 107 -8.23 19.78 -2.82
C GLY A 107 -7.72 18.38 -2.53
N VAL A 108 -7.92 17.46 -3.47
CA VAL A 108 -7.45 16.08 -3.42
C VAL A 108 -6.69 15.75 -4.69
N LEU A 109 -5.60 14.99 -4.56
CA LEU A 109 -4.84 14.54 -5.71
C LEU A 109 -5.64 13.52 -6.52
N ARG A 110 -5.95 13.85 -7.78
CA ARG A 110 -6.56 12.91 -8.71
C ARG A 110 -5.76 12.82 -10.00
N ARG A 111 -4.95 11.77 -10.16
CA ARG A 111 -4.04 11.64 -11.31
C ARG A 111 -4.28 10.34 -12.06
N THR A 112 -4.90 10.45 -13.23
CA THR A 112 -5.16 9.31 -14.12
C THR A 112 -4.46 9.55 -15.47
N GLY A 113 -3.70 8.57 -15.96
CA GLY A 113 -3.06 8.64 -17.29
C GLY A 113 -1.67 9.30 -17.33
N ASP A 114 -1.22 9.86 -16.21
CA ASP A 114 0.14 10.39 -16.09
C ASP A 114 1.19 9.27 -16.04
N SER A 115 2.41 9.57 -16.49
CA SER A 115 3.49 8.58 -16.57
C SER A 115 4.74 8.99 -15.81
N ALA A 116 5.45 7.99 -15.31
CA ALA A 116 6.77 8.10 -14.71
C ALA A 116 7.77 7.18 -15.43
N GLN A 117 9.05 7.52 -15.35
CA GLN A 117 10.13 6.63 -15.83
C GLN A 117 10.44 5.61 -14.74
N ILE A 118 10.01 4.36 -14.94
CA ILE A 118 10.23 3.26 -14.01
C ILE A 118 11.25 2.29 -14.61
N VAL A 119 12.27 1.93 -13.83
CA VAL A 119 13.25 0.92 -14.25
C VAL A 119 12.59 -0.45 -14.21
N ARG A 120 12.55 -1.13 -15.36
CA ARG A 120 11.93 -2.44 -15.54
C ARG A 120 12.86 -3.37 -16.31
N TRP A 121 12.71 -4.68 -16.08
CA TRP A 121 13.41 -5.69 -16.86
C TRP A 121 12.91 -5.72 -18.29
N ASN A 122 13.83 -5.74 -19.24
CA ASN A 122 13.54 -5.94 -20.64
C ASN A 122 14.14 -7.27 -21.10
N THR A 123 13.26 -8.22 -21.43
CA THR A 123 13.65 -9.59 -21.83
C THR A 123 14.49 -9.61 -23.11
N ASP A 124 14.18 -8.73 -24.08
CA ASP A 124 14.87 -8.70 -25.37
C ASP A 124 16.34 -8.25 -25.24
N SER A 125 16.60 -7.32 -24.32
CA SER A 125 17.93 -6.77 -24.05
C SER A 125 18.68 -7.44 -22.90
N GLY A 126 17.99 -8.27 -22.11
CA GLY A 126 18.55 -8.91 -20.92
C GLY A 126 19.07 -7.93 -19.87
N ARG A 127 18.47 -6.73 -19.79
CA ARG A 127 18.90 -5.65 -18.89
C ARG A 127 17.71 -4.87 -18.33
N ALA A 128 17.94 -4.21 -17.19
CA ALA A 128 17.00 -3.25 -16.63
C ALA A 128 17.15 -1.88 -17.31
N ILE A 129 16.06 -1.33 -17.83
CA ILE A 129 16.04 -0.03 -18.52
C ILE A 129 14.88 0.85 -18.04
N PRO A 130 15.01 2.19 -18.06
CA PRO A 130 13.89 3.08 -17.79
C PRO A 130 12.78 2.92 -18.86
N GLN A 131 11.54 2.77 -18.41
CA GLN A 131 10.36 2.67 -19.25
C GLN A 131 9.29 3.67 -18.79
N SER A 132 8.70 4.39 -19.74
CA SER A 132 7.55 5.24 -19.48
C SER A 132 6.35 4.37 -19.10
N THR A 133 5.95 4.44 -17.84
CA THR A 133 4.85 3.65 -17.27
C THR A 133 3.76 4.60 -16.84
N VAL A 134 2.52 4.38 -17.31
CA VAL A 134 1.35 5.08 -16.77
C VAL A 134 1.08 4.57 -15.36
N LEU A 135 0.94 5.50 -14.41
CA LEU A 135 0.68 5.19 -13.01
C LEU A 135 -0.61 5.91 -12.59
N ASP A 136 -1.61 5.13 -12.18
CA ASP A 136 -2.84 5.69 -11.65
C ASP A 136 -2.67 6.03 -10.16
N ALA A 137 -2.97 7.29 -9.85
CA ALA A 137 -2.82 7.93 -8.57
C ALA A 137 -4.05 8.81 -8.28
N ASP A 138 -5.25 8.40 -8.71
CA ASP A 138 -6.48 8.96 -8.18
C ASP A 138 -6.68 8.55 -6.72
N LEU A 139 -6.48 9.49 -5.80
CA LEU A 139 -6.64 9.21 -4.37
C LEU A 139 -8.10 9.36 -3.90
N ALA A 140 -8.99 9.96 -4.70
CA ALA A 140 -10.41 10.10 -4.36
C ALA A 140 -11.26 8.94 -4.88
N ALA A 141 -10.82 8.30 -5.97
CA ALA A 141 -11.44 7.13 -6.57
C ALA A 141 -10.37 6.13 -7.06
N PRO A 142 -9.56 5.55 -6.13
CA PRO A 142 -8.49 4.64 -6.53
C PRO A 142 -9.06 3.41 -7.25
N PRO A 143 -8.51 3.02 -8.42
CA PRO A 143 -8.94 1.79 -9.08
C PRO A 143 -8.49 0.57 -8.27
N ASP A 144 -9.14 -0.57 -8.52
CA ASP A 144 -8.62 -1.88 -8.09
C ASP A 144 -7.33 -2.17 -8.87
N GLN A 145 -6.20 -2.02 -8.20
CA GLN A 145 -4.89 -2.05 -8.87
C GLN A 145 -3.76 -2.61 -8.02
N ALA A 146 -3.99 -2.84 -6.72
CA ALA A 146 -3.03 -3.47 -5.84
C ALA A 146 -2.84 -4.93 -6.26
N MET A 147 -1.88 -5.17 -7.15
CA MET A 147 -1.59 -6.50 -7.65
C MET A 147 -0.40 -7.12 -6.91
N PRO A 148 -0.47 -8.43 -6.59
CA PRO A 148 0.66 -9.17 -6.07
C PRO A 148 1.87 -9.05 -7.02
N LEU A 149 3.01 -8.72 -6.45
CA LEU A 149 4.25 -8.50 -7.17
C LEU A 149 5.13 -9.73 -7.04
N GLN A 150 5.37 -10.43 -8.14
CA GLN A 150 6.24 -11.60 -8.16
C GLN A 150 7.68 -11.16 -8.47
N VAL A 151 8.55 -11.32 -7.48
CA VAL A 151 9.99 -11.08 -7.64
C VAL A 151 10.66 -12.43 -7.87
N THR A 152 10.86 -12.81 -9.14
CA THR A 152 11.57 -14.04 -9.52
C THR A 152 12.84 -13.72 -10.30
N ALA A 153 13.78 -13.00 -9.70
CA ALA A 153 15.17 -13.06 -10.16
C ALA A 153 16.12 -12.82 -8.99
N ASN A 154 17.03 -13.77 -8.80
CA ASN A 154 18.26 -13.60 -8.05
C ASN A 154 19.22 -12.76 -8.91
N ALA A 155 19.05 -11.44 -8.90
CA ALA A 155 20.04 -10.49 -9.41
C ALA A 155 20.64 -9.71 -8.24
N ALA A 156 21.82 -9.12 -8.41
CA ALA A 156 22.47 -8.28 -7.40
C ALA A 156 21.58 -7.08 -6.96
N ASP A 157 20.63 -6.69 -7.82
CA ASP A 157 19.57 -5.72 -7.54
C ASP A 157 18.19 -6.38 -7.67
N SER A 158 17.32 -6.21 -6.68
CA SER A 158 15.93 -6.70 -6.75
C SER A 158 15.07 -5.77 -7.59
N PHE A 159 14.49 -6.26 -8.69
CA PHE A 159 13.52 -5.53 -9.51
C PHE A 159 12.25 -6.34 -9.76
N VAL A 160 11.15 -5.64 -9.98
CA VAL A 160 9.86 -6.24 -10.33
C VAL A 160 9.92 -6.72 -11.78
N ILE A 161 9.73 -8.02 -11.99
CA ILE A 161 9.77 -8.64 -13.32
C ILE A 161 8.37 -8.68 -13.92
N SER A 162 7.35 -8.94 -13.09
CA SER A 162 5.96 -8.90 -13.52
C SER A 162 5.03 -8.59 -12.34
N ARG A 163 3.90 -7.93 -12.64
CA ARG A 163 2.71 -7.98 -11.79
C ARG A 163 1.95 -9.24 -12.22
N VAL A 164 1.62 -10.11 -11.27
CA VAL A 164 0.83 -11.32 -11.56
C VAL A 164 -0.64 -10.94 -11.52
N GLN A 165 -1.48 -11.72 -12.21
CA GLN A 165 -2.93 -11.56 -12.19
C GLN A 165 -3.43 -11.36 -10.76
N ALA A 166 -4.28 -10.35 -10.56
CA ALA A 166 -4.94 -10.09 -9.30
C ALA A 166 -5.63 -11.36 -8.79
N TRP A 167 -5.64 -11.54 -7.48
CA TRP A 167 -6.28 -12.70 -6.88
C TRP A 167 -7.78 -12.71 -7.21
N ASP A 168 -8.29 -13.83 -7.72
CA ASP A 168 -9.68 -14.00 -8.15
C ASP A 168 -10.66 -14.25 -6.99
N HIS A 169 -10.54 -13.52 -5.88
CA HIS A 169 -11.45 -13.68 -4.74
C HIS A 169 -12.91 -13.47 -5.15
N CYS A 170 -13.16 -12.52 -6.05
CA CYS A 170 -14.50 -12.18 -6.52
C CYS A 170 -15.12 -13.24 -7.43
N ALA A 171 -14.34 -14.22 -7.90
CA ALA A 171 -14.91 -15.43 -8.51
C ALA A 171 -15.47 -16.42 -7.46
N HIS A 172 -15.09 -16.25 -6.19
CA HIS A 172 -15.42 -17.13 -5.09
C HIS A 172 -16.34 -16.47 -4.03
N VAL A 173 -16.47 -15.14 -4.07
CA VAL A 173 -17.21 -14.32 -3.11
C VAL A 173 -17.99 -13.25 -3.87
N ASP A 174 -19.20 -12.92 -3.42
CA ASP A 174 -19.99 -11.84 -4.00
C ASP A 174 -19.42 -10.46 -3.61
N CYS A 175 -18.47 -9.99 -4.41
CA CYS A 175 -17.89 -8.65 -4.25
C CYS A 175 -18.87 -7.53 -4.63
N ALA A 176 -19.99 -7.81 -5.33
CA ALA A 176 -21.00 -6.80 -5.62
C ALA A 176 -21.79 -6.43 -4.35
N ALA A 177 -22.01 -7.42 -3.46
CA ALA A 177 -22.60 -7.18 -2.14
C ALA A 177 -21.62 -6.51 -1.14
N LEU A 178 -20.30 -6.60 -1.39
CA LEU A 178 -19.25 -6.03 -0.54
C LEU A 178 -18.21 -5.27 -1.39
N PRO A 179 -18.51 -4.05 -1.87
CA PRO A 179 -17.61 -3.26 -2.71
C PRO A 179 -16.25 -2.96 -2.06
N GLN A 180 -16.21 -2.97 -0.73
CA GLN A 180 -15.02 -2.82 0.12
C GLN A 180 -13.93 -3.86 -0.18
N LEU A 181 -14.30 -5.00 -0.77
CA LEU A 181 -13.36 -6.05 -1.18
C LEU A 181 -12.62 -5.70 -2.49
N ASN A 182 -13.22 -4.87 -3.36
CA ASN A 182 -12.60 -4.40 -4.61
C ASN A 182 -11.80 -3.11 -4.42
N HIS A 183 -12.15 -2.31 -3.41
CA HIS A 183 -11.49 -1.05 -3.10
C HIS A 183 -11.15 -1.04 -1.62
N ASN A 184 -9.95 -1.53 -1.31
CA ASN A 184 -9.48 -1.60 0.06
C ASN A 184 -8.26 -0.69 0.26
N SER A 185 -7.75 -0.64 1.49
CA SER A 185 -6.64 0.25 1.83
C SER A 185 -5.34 -0.06 1.08
N MET A 186 -5.19 -1.26 0.51
CA MET A 186 -4.05 -1.66 -0.30
C MET A 186 -4.04 -0.94 -1.64
N ASP A 187 -5.20 -0.83 -2.30
CA ASP A 187 -5.37 -0.06 -3.53
C ASP A 187 -5.05 1.41 -3.30
N PHE A 188 -5.52 1.94 -2.17
CA PHE A 188 -5.21 3.29 -1.75
C PHE A 188 -3.72 3.51 -1.50
N CYS A 189 -3.05 2.56 -0.84
CA CYS A 189 -1.60 2.60 -0.66
C CYS A 189 -0.87 2.45 -2.01
N ASP A 190 -1.30 1.60 -2.96
CA ASP A 190 -0.69 1.54 -4.31
C ASP A 190 -0.85 2.88 -5.03
N ALA A 191 -2.03 3.52 -4.95
CA ALA A 191 -2.26 4.85 -5.52
C ALA A 191 -1.35 5.93 -4.89
N LEU A 192 -1.13 5.89 -3.58
CA LEU A 192 -0.14 6.78 -2.90
C LEU A 192 1.29 6.51 -3.35
N ARG A 193 1.67 5.24 -3.53
CA ARG A 193 2.99 4.85 -4.05
C ARG A 193 3.16 5.30 -5.50
N ASN A 194 2.14 5.17 -6.33
CA ASN A 194 2.13 5.65 -7.70
C ASN A 194 2.27 7.17 -7.73
N ALA A 195 1.54 7.88 -6.86
CA ALA A 195 1.62 9.33 -6.72
C ALA A 195 3.05 9.81 -6.39
N SER A 196 3.78 9.11 -5.51
CA SER A 196 5.15 9.49 -5.13
C SER A 196 6.20 9.23 -6.21
N GLN A 197 5.89 8.39 -7.20
CA GLN A 197 6.75 8.11 -8.35
C GLN A 197 6.52 9.08 -9.52
N LEU A 198 5.35 9.72 -9.57
CA LEU A 198 5.00 10.65 -10.63
C LEU A 198 5.76 11.99 -10.48
N PRO A 199 6.18 12.63 -11.59
CA PRO A 199 6.80 13.94 -11.54
C PRO A 199 5.82 14.99 -11.04
N THR A 200 6.37 16.08 -10.47
CA THR A 200 5.59 17.25 -10.05
C THR A 200 4.83 17.86 -11.23
N SER A 201 3.56 18.19 -11.03
CA SER A 201 2.69 18.83 -12.02
C SER A 201 1.87 19.97 -11.43
N ASP A 202 1.71 21.04 -12.22
CA ASP A 202 0.84 22.18 -11.93
C ASP A 202 -0.64 21.91 -12.26
N SER A 203 -0.94 20.86 -13.04
CA SER A 203 -2.31 20.46 -13.40
C SER A 203 -3.07 19.81 -12.26
N HIS A 204 -2.35 19.32 -11.24
CA HIS A 204 -2.91 18.57 -10.12
C HIS A 204 -2.67 19.28 -8.80
N VAL A 205 -3.42 18.90 -7.77
CA VAL A 205 -3.35 19.53 -6.45
C VAL A 205 -1.91 19.58 -5.93
N HIS A 206 -1.45 20.79 -5.62
CA HIS A 206 -0.08 21.06 -5.23
C HIS A 206 0.02 22.22 -4.25
N ALA A 207 1.11 22.24 -3.48
CA ALA A 207 1.46 23.37 -2.63
C ALA A 207 2.49 24.27 -3.34
N ARG A 208 2.35 25.58 -3.18
CA ARG A 208 3.33 26.55 -3.67
C ARG A 208 4.49 26.73 -2.71
N HIS A 209 5.61 27.24 -3.22
CA HIS A 209 6.79 27.56 -2.43
C HIS A 209 6.53 28.77 -1.50
N GLU A 210 7.15 28.77 -0.31
CA GLU A 210 6.90 29.80 0.72
C GLU A 210 7.34 31.21 0.31
N ARG A 211 8.40 31.33 -0.50
CA ARG A 211 8.99 32.60 -0.94
C ARG A 211 8.72 32.92 -2.41
N GLU A 212 8.53 31.88 -3.22
CA GLU A 212 8.28 31.99 -4.66
C GLU A 212 6.83 31.58 -4.93
N LEU A 213 5.90 32.54 -4.76
CA LEU A 213 4.46 32.29 -4.65
C LEU A 213 3.78 31.75 -5.92
N THR A 214 4.51 31.54 -7.00
CA THR A 214 4.04 30.91 -8.24
C THR A 214 4.73 29.58 -8.52
N ARG A 215 5.82 29.28 -7.80
CA ARG A 215 6.59 28.06 -8.00
C ARG A 215 5.92 26.90 -7.26
N ASN A 216 5.75 25.79 -7.96
CA ASN A 216 5.27 24.54 -7.37
C ASN A 216 6.35 23.92 -6.48
N ALA A 217 5.99 23.63 -5.24
CA ALA A 217 6.86 22.97 -4.27
C ALA A 217 6.72 21.43 -4.29
N GLY A 218 5.65 20.93 -4.90
CA GLY A 218 5.32 19.50 -5.00
C GLY A 218 3.81 19.27 -4.96
N ASN A 219 3.36 18.19 -5.61
CA ASN A 219 2.01 17.68 -5.43
C ASN A 219 1.81 17.16 -4.01
N VAL A 220 0.60 17.32 -3.50
CA VAL A 220 0.21 16.91 -2.14
C VAL A 220 -0.98 15.97 -2.24
N ALA A 221 -1.13 15.04 -1.29
CA ALA A 221 -2.24 14.09 -1.31
C ALA A 221 -3.59 14.81 -1.14
N TYR A 222 -3.66 15.76 -0.21
CA TYR A 222 -4.75 16.71 -0.09
C TYR A 222 -4.30 18.02 0.56
N ALA A 223 -5.11 19.05 0.38
CA ALA A 223 -4.94 20.34 1.02
C ALA A 223 -6.28 20.92 1.47
N LEU A 224 -6.22 21.67 2.57
CA LEU A 224 -7.32 22.40 3.18
C LEU A 224 -6.90 23.86 3.31
N ALA A 225 -7.77 24.80 2.92
CA ALA A 225 -7.53 26.22 3.13
C ALA A 225 -8.72 26.92 3.78
N ALA A 226 -8.46 27.60 4.89
CA ALA A 226 -9.36 28.57 5.48
C ALA A 226 -9.10 29.91 4.81
N ILE A 227 -9.95 30.26 3.84
CA ILE A 227 -9.85 31.49 3.04
C ILE A 227 -10.44 32.66 3.83
N ASP A 228 -9.76 33.80 3.81
CA ASP A 228 -10.31 35.06 4.27
C ASP A 228 -11.35 35.60 3.27
N PRO A 229 -12.63 35.70 3.65
CA PRO A 229 -13.67 36.18 2.74
C PRO A 229 -13.48 37.64 2.33
N LEU A 230 -12.70 38.43 3.08
CA LEU A 230 -12.46 39.84 2.79
C LEU A 230 -11.33 40.06 1.79
N MET A 231 -10.39 39.11 1.69
CA MET A 231 -9.23 39.16 0.80
C MET A 231 -8.90 37.75 0.27
N PRO A 232 -9.74 37.16 -0.60
CA PRO A 232 -9.51 35.82 -1.11
C PRO A 232 -8.25 35.80 -1.98
N THR A 233 -7.26 34.99 -1.60
CA THR A 233 -6.00 34.83 -2.38
C THR A 233 -5.88 33.50 -3.12
N HIS A 234 -6.93 32.68 -3.06
CA HIS A 234 -7.05 31.43 -3.80
C HIS A 234 -8.10 31.58 -4.91
N ASP A 235 -7.77 31.15 -6.12
CA ASP A 235 -8.69 31.10 -7.27
C ASP A 235 -9.50 29.82 -7.20
N ASP A 236 -10.83 29.87 -7.11
CA ASP A 236 -11.72 28.72 -6.85
C ASP A 236 -11.52 27.52 -7.80
N GLY A 237 -11.08 27.73 -9.04
CA GLY A 237 -10.80 26.63 -9.99
C GLY A 237 -9.38 26.07 -9.97
N SER A 238 -8.45 26.70 -9.26
CA SER A 238 -7.02 26.33 -9.32
C SER A 238 -6.66 25.14 -8.41
N PRO A 239 -5.88 24.14 -8.88
CA PRO A 239 -5.34 23.09 -8.00
C PRO A 239 -4.25 23.59 -7.04
N ALA A 240 -3.84 24.86 -7.17
CA ALA A 240 -2.75 25.41 -6.38
C ALA A 240 -3.21 25.89 -4.99
N PHE A 241 -2.52 25.41 -3.96
CA PHE A 241 -2.66 25.88 -2.57
C PHE A 241 -1.42 26.65 -2.14
N GLN A 242 -1.62 27.73 -1.37
CA GLN A 242 -0.50 28.46 -0.79
C GLN A 242 0.28 27.60 0.21
N SER A 243 1.57 27.90 0.41
CA SER A 243 2.39 27.13 1.35
C SER A 243 1.82 27.19 2.78
N PRO A 244 1.69 26.06 3.49
CA PRO A 244 1.37 26.05 4.92
C PRO A 244 2.38 26.85 5.78
N ARG A 245 3.60 27.04 5.26
CA ARG A 245 4.68 27.79 5.93
C ARG A 245 4.64 29.29 5.63
N ARG A 246 3.77 29.76 4.74
CA ARG A 246 3.67 31.18 4.41
C ARG A 246 3.18 31.95 5.66
N PRO A 247 3.98 32.90 6.19
CA PRO A 247 3.54 33.71 7.31
C PRO A 247 2.34 34.58 6.88
N GLY A 248 1.47 34.90 7.83
CA GLY A 248 0.45 35.91 7.56
C GLY A 248 1.13 37.26 7.36
N SER A 249 0.75 37.98 6.31
CA SER A 249 1.16 39.37 6.04
C SER A 249 -0.07 40.26 5.98
N GLY A 250 0.10 41.58 5.91
CA GLY A 250 -1.03 42.52 5.89
C GLY A 250 -1.97 42.36 4.67
N ASP A 251 -1.53 41.62 3.66
CA ASP A 251 -2.24 41.28 2.42
C ASP A 251 -2.54 39.77 2.30
N TYR A 252 -2.18 38.95 3.29
CA TYR A 252 -2.38 37.50 3.27
C TYR A 252 -2.79 36.96 4.64
N HIS A 253 -4.06 36.58 4.74
CA HIS A 253 -4.67 36.09 5.98
C HIS A 253 -5.15 34.64 5.91
N ASP A 254 -4.99 33.98 4.77
CA ASP A 254 -5.39 32.59 4.60
C ASP A 254 -4.52 31.66 5.45
N LYS A 255 -5.10 30.53 5.84
CA LYS A 255 -4.38 29.44 6.49
C LYS A 255 -4.57 28.18 5.68
N VAL A 256 -3.46 27.52 5.38
CA VAL A 256 -3.43 26.29 4.60
C VAL A 256 -2.83 25.18 5.45
N LEU A 257 -3.45 24.01 5.37
CA LEU A 257 -2.91 22.74 5.78
C LEU A 257 -2.78 21.90 4.51
N ALA A 258 -1.60 21.35 4.25
CA ALA A 258 -1.38 20.47 3.13
C ALA A 258 -0.66 19.22 3.61
N VAL A 259 -1.12 18.05 3.18
CA VAL A 259 -0.56 16.77 3.58
C VAL A 259 0.12 16.14 2.37
N GLY A 260 1.44 15.96 2.48
CA GLY A 260 2.23 15.35 1.41
C GLY A 260 1.90 13.88 1.20
N ILE A 261 2.26 13.34 0.04
CA ILE A 261 2.02 11.94 -0.34
C ILE A 261 2.71 10.99 0.65
N ASP A 262 4.01 11.19 0.91
CA ASP A 262 4.80 10.37 1.85
C ASP A 262 4.34 10.54 3.31
N GLN A 263 3.85 11.73 3.64
CA GLN A 263 3.29 12.02 4.96
C GLN A 263 2.01 11.20 5.19
N LEU A 264 1.12 11.15 4.20
CA LEU A 264 -0.10 10.35 4.29
C LEU A 264 0.21 8.85 4.31
N TRP A 265 1.15 8.38 3.47
CA TRP A 265 1.66 7.00 3.49
C TRP A 265 2.10 6.59 4.90
N THR A 266 2.85 7.45 5.59
CA THR A 266 3.35 7.20 6.94
C THR A 266 2.22 7.23 7.98
N ARG A 267 1.30 8.20 7.89
CA ARG A 267 0.14 8.32 8.80
C ARG A 267 -0.76 7.09 8.75
N LEU A 268 -0.89 6.48 7.58
CA LEU A 268 -1.71 5.27 7.35
C LEU A 268 -0.95 3.97 7.58
N ARG A 269 0.34 4.04 7.91
CA ARG A 269 1.21 2.88 8.09
C ARG A 269 1.19 1.94 6.88
N CYS A 270 1.06 2.51 5.67
CA CYS A 270 1.03 1.73 4.43
C CYS A 270 2.24 0.78 4.34
N GLY A 271 3.43 1.22 4.76
CA GLY A 271 4.64 0.38 4.76
C GLY A 271 4.55 -0.93 5.56
N GLU A 272 3.68 -1.00 6.57
CA GLU A 272 3.56 -2.17 7.44
C GLU A 272 2.63 -3.26 6.91
N HIS A 273 1.64 -2.88 6.11
CA HIS A 273 0.65 -3.81 5.58
C HIS A 273 0.79 -4.02 4.07
N TYR A 274 1.24 -2.98 3.35
CA TYR A 274 1.42 -3.00 1.90
C TYR A 274 2.42 -4.07 1.46
N SER A 275 3.62 -4.02 2.04
CA SER A 275 4.73 -4.87 1.59
C SER A 275 4.53 -6.35 1.95
N PRO A 276 4.11 -6.71 3.18
CA PRO A 276 3.84 -8.11 3.50
C PRO A 276 2.73 -8.72 2.65
N ALA A 277 1.62 -8.01 2.42
CA ALA A 277 0.50 -8.57 1.67
C ALA A 277 0.80 -8.72 0.16
N LEU A 278 1.46 -7.74 -0.47
CA LEU A 278 1.69 -7.77 -1.92
C LEU A 278 3.02 -8.40 -2.36
N PHE A 279 4.01 -8.49 -1.48
CA PHE A 279 5.30 -9.12 -1.80
C PHE A 279 5.48 -10.43 -1.05
N ALA A 280 5.51 -10.41 0.28
CA ALA A 280 5.92 -11.59 1.05
C ALA A 280 4.90 -12.71 0.93
N HIS A 281 3.64 -12.44 1.27
CA HIS A 281 2.57 -13.45 1.22
C HIS A 281 2.32 -13.91 -0.22
N ALA A 282 2.39 -12.98 -1.17
CA ALA A 282 2.27 -13.25 -2.59
C ALA A 282 3.36 -14.17 -3.14
N ASN A 283 4.63 -13.86 -2.86
CA ASN A 283 5.77 -14.67 -3.30
C ASN A 283 5.73 -16.07 -2.68
N VAL A 284 5.39 -16.16 -1.39
CA VAL A 284 5.26 -17.44 -0.69
C VAL A 284 4.08 -18.27 -1.25
N ALA A 285 2.95 -17.63 -1.56
CA ALA A 285 1.83 -18.30 -2.20
C ALA A 285 2.15 -18.76 -3.63
N ALA A 286 2.90 -17.95 -4.40
CA ALA A 286 3.41 -18.34 -5.71
C ALA A 286 4.39 -19.53 -5.60
N ALA A 287 5.30 -19.51 -4.64
CA ALA A 287 6.21 -20.61 -4.37
C ALA A 287 5.45 -21.90 -4.00
N ALA A 288 4.43 -21.80 -3.14
CA ALA A 288 3.57 -22.94 -2.79
C ALA A 288 2.85 -23.53 -4.01
N ARG A 289 2.30 -22.68 -4.89
CA ARG A 289 1.69 -23.12 -6.15
C ARG A 289 2.65 -23.83 -7.09
N LEU A 290 3.93 -23.43 -7.11
CA LEU A 290 4.96 -24.12 -7.90
C LEU A 290 5.39 -25.44 -7.24
N THR A 291 5.30 -25.54 -5.92
CA THR A 291 5.73 -26.73 -5.16
C THR A 291 4.88 -27.95 -5.49
N THR A 292 3.56 -27.81 -5.57
CA THR A 292 2.64 -28.92 -5.81
C THR A 292 2.94 -29.69 -7.11
N PRO A 293 2.96 -29.06 -8.30
CA PRO A 293 3.29 -29.77 -9.55
C PRO A 293 4.73 -30.31 -9.54
N VAL A 294 5.68 -29.62 -8.88
CA VAL A 294 7.05 -30.12 -8.73
C VAL A 294 7.08 -31.42 -7.91
N MET A 295 6.34 -31.50 -6.80
CA MET A 295 6.26 -32.72 -5.98
C MET A 295 5.58 -33.87 -6.72
N HIS A 296 4.55 -33.57 -7.53
CA HIS A 296 3.93 -34.58 -8.40
C HIS A 296 4.90 -35.09 -9.47
N ASN A 297 5.62 -34.20 -10.15
CA ASN A 297 6.62 -34.57 -11.15
C ASN A 297 7.77 -35.38 -10.52
N HIS A 298 8.22 -34.99 -9.33
CA HIS A 298 9.27 -35.70 -8.62
C HIS A 298 8.85 -37.12 -8.23
N LYS A 299 7.60 -37.31 -7.79
CA LYS A 299 7.03 -38.65 -7.59
C LYS A 299 7.13 -39.49 -8.85
N THR A 300 6.68 -38.94 -9.98
CA THR A 300 6.72 -39.63 -11.28
C THR A 300 8.15 -39.97 -11.69
N GLN A 301 9.11 -39.08 -11.45
CA GLN A 301 10.54 -39.36 -11.69
C GLN A 301 11.05 -40.54 -10.85
N LEU A 302 10.68 -40.60 -9.55
CA LEU A 302 11.04 -41.74 -8.68
C LEU A 302 10.40 -43.05 -9.16
N ASP A 303 9.15 -43.01 -9.64
CA ASP A 303 8.48 -44.18 -10.21
C ASP A 303 9.20 -44.65 -11.49
N ILE A 304 9.59 -43.73 -12.38
CA ILE A 304 10.39 -44.03 -13.58
C ILE A 304 11.74 -44.66 -13.20
N MET A 305 12.43 -44.11 -12.20
CA MET A 305 13.70 -44.68 -11.73
C MET A 305 13.57 -46.11 -11.22
N VAL A 306 12.50 -46.42 -10.50
CA VAL A 306 12.25 -47.78 -10.03
C VAL A 306 12.04 -48.71 -11.23
N GLU A 307 11.26 -48.30 -12.23
CA GLU A 307 11.03 -49.12 -13.43
C GLU A 307 12.32 -49.31 -14.26
N LEU A 308 13.14 -48.26 -14.40
CA LEU A 308 14.46 -48.35 -15.03
C LEU A 308 15.40 -49.28 -14.24
N GLY A 309 15.40 -49.18 -12.91
CA GLY A 309 16.19 -50.05 -12.02
C GLY A 309 15.79 -51.52 -12.13
N LYS A 310 14.48 -51.81 -12.24
CA LYS A 310 13.98 -53.18 -12.51
C LYS A 310 14.47 -53.67 -13.87
N ALA A 311 14.36 -52.86 -14.91
CA ALA A 311 14.81 -53.22 -16.25
C ALA A 311 16.32 -53.51 -16.28
N GLU A 312 17.13 -52.70 -15.58
CA GLU A 312 18.59 -52.89 -15.47
C GLU A 312 18.96 -54.13 -14.63
N SER A 313 18.27 -54.39 -13.53
CA SER A 313 18.44 -55.64 -12.74
C SER A 313 18.13 -56.88 -13.59
N MET A 314 17.15 -56.77 -14.50
CA MET A 314 16.76 -57.84 -15.43
C MET A 314 17.69 -57.99 -16.65
N ASN A 315 18.24 -56.89 -17.18
CA ASN A 315 18.90 -56.87 -18.50
C ASN A 315 20.40 -56.51 -18.48
N ALA A 316 20.96 -56.11 -17.32
CA ALA A 316 22.38 -55.76 -17.12
C ALA A 316 22.97 -54.81 -18.19
N THR A 317 22.25 -53.75 -18.60
CA THR A 317 22.59 -52.89 -19.75
C THR A 317 22.71 -51.39 -19.39
N VAL A 318 23.91 -51.02 -18.97
CA VAL A 318 24.41 -49.83 -18.24
C VAL A 318 24.00 -48.38 -18.62
N ALA A 319 23.14 -48.08 -19.60
CA ALA A 319 23.12 -46.72 -20.19
C ALA A 319 21.97 -45.75 -19.81
N ILE A 320 20.92 -46.16 -19.10
CA ILE A 320 19.66 -45.36 -19.06
C ILE A 320 19.52 -44.46 -17.81
N ILE A 321 20.24 -44.74 -16.72
CA ILE A 321 20.02 -44.11 -15.41
C ILE A 321 20.57 -42.66 -15.32
N ASP A 322 21.65 -42.33 -16.03
CA ASP A 322 22.42 -41.09 -15.82
C ASP A 322 21.59 -39.81 -16.09
N ALA A 323 20.81 -39.80 -17.18
CA ALA A 323 19.96 -38.66 -17.54
C ALA A 323 18.80 -38.44 -16.54
N SER A 324 18.33 -39.50 -15.88
CA SER A 324 17.25 -39.38 -14.87
C SER A 324 17.76 -38.81 -13.55
N ALA A 325 19.02 -39.08 -13.19
CA ALA A 325 19.66 -38.59 -11.97
C ALA A 325 19.93 -37.06 -12.04
N GLU A 326 20.31 -36.53 -13.20
CA GLU A 326 20.53 -35.09 -13.38
C GLU A 326 19.23 -34.27 -13.25
N LEU A 327 18.12 -34.78 -13.77
CA LEU A 327 16.78 -34.17 -13.62
C LEU A 327 16.32 -34.13 -12.16
N ILE A 328 16.76 -35.10 -11.36
CA ILE A 328 16.43 -35.17 -9.94
C ILE A 328 17.21 -34.14 -9.13
N ASN A 329 18.49 -33.93 -9.43
CA ASN A 329 19.29 -32.91 -8.75
C ASN A 329 18.74 -31.51 -8.98
N THR A 330 18.40 -31.18 -10.23
CA THR A 330 17.78 -29.90 -10.56
C THR A 330 16.43 -29.71 -9.87
N THR A 331 15.62 -30.77 -9.79
CA THR A 331 14.35 -30.74 -9.04
C THR A 331 14.60 -30.51 -7.54
N ALA A 332 15.59 -31.16 -6.94
CA ALA A 332 15.95 -30.99 -5.54
C ALA A 332 16.46 -29.56 -5.23
N ASP A 333 17.27 -28.96 -6.11
CA ASP A 333 17.75 -27.59 -5.95
C ASP A 333 16.62 -26.55 -6.03
N THR A 334 15.65 -26.76 -6.93
CA THR A 334 14.47 -25.90 -7.02
C THR A 334 13.60 -26.00 -5.77
N LEU A 335 13.45 -27.22 -5.24
CA LEU A 335 12.79 -27.44 -3.97
C LEU A 335 13.56 -26.72 -2.85
N ASP A 336 14.88 -26.88 -2.73
CA ASP A 336 15.64 -26.22 -1.65
C ASP A 336 15.48 -24.69 -1.64
N THR A 337 15.50 -24.08 -2.83
CA THR A 337 15.23 -22.64 -3.00
C THR A 337 13.82 -22.26 -2.52
N ILE A 338 12.81 -23.09 -2.82
CA ILE A 338 11.44 -22.91 -2.35
C ILE A 338 11.36 -23.08 -0.82
N ALA A 339 12.16 -23.98 -0.24
CA ALA A 339 12.23 -24.23 1.20
C ALA A 339 12.69 -22.99 1.97
N GLU A 340 13.72 -22.31 1.46
CA GLU A 340 14.22 -21.06 2.05
C GLU A 340 13.16 -19.95 2.08
N MET A 341 12.28 -19.91 1.08
CA MET A 341 11.15 -18.98 1.07
C MET A 341 10.09 -19.31 2.14
N PHE A 342 9.97 -20.58 2.56
CA PHE A 342 9.05 -20.96 3.64
C PHE A 342 9.65 -20.78 5.03
N GLU A 343 10.97 -20.95 5.19
CA GLU A 343 11.67 -20.69 6.47
C GLU A 343 11.48 -19.24 6.95
N THR A 344 11.48 -18.28 6.02
CA THR A 344 11.26 -16.86 6.32
C THR A 344 9.86 -16.55 6.85
N TYR A 345 8.89 -17.44 6.64
CA TYR A 345 7.52 -17.29 7.12
C TYR A 345 7.28 -17.95 8.49
N GLY A 346 8.31 -18.56 9.09
CA GLY A 346 8.16 -19.39 10.31
C GLY A 346 7.27 -20.62 10.10
N GLY A 347 7.03 -20.99 8.84
CA GLY A 347 6.18 -22.10 8.43
C GLY A 347 6.92 -23.45 8.41
N TRP A 348 6.15 -24.51 8.18
CA TRP A 348 6.56 -25.91 8.13
C TRP A 348 7.98 -26.13 7.54
N ASN A 349 8.89 -26.65 8.36
CA ASN A 349 10.26 -26.92 7.93
C ASN A 349 10.33 -28.29 7.22
N TRP A 350 9.85 -28.34 5.97
CA TRP A 350 9.93 -29.56 5.17
C TRP A 350 11.38 -29.92 4.82
N ARG A 351 12.36 -29.00 4.95
CA ARG A 351 13.79 -29.35 4.84
C ARG A 351 14.17 -30.42 5.85
N VAL A 352 13.51 -30.55 7.00
CA VAL A 352 13.74 -31.69 7.91
C VAL A 352 13.30 -33.02 7.29
N ALA A 353 12.24 -33.01 6.46
CA ALA A 353 11.70 -34.19 5.80
C ALA A 353 12.43 -34.53 4.49
N ILE A 354 12.80 -33.52 3.68
CA ILE A 354 13.61 -33.72 2.46
C ILE A 354 15.10 -33.85 2.76
N ALA A 355 15.64 -33.28 3.84
CA ALA A 355 17.01 -33.60 4.29
C ALA A 355 17.09 -34.99 4.96
N ALA A 356 16.00 -35.48 5.55
CA ALA A 356 15.89 -36.88 5.98
C ALA A 356 15.83 -37.87 4.80
N GLY A 357 15.57 -37.38 3.58
CA GLY A 357 15.58 -38.12 2.32
C GLY A 357 16.19 -37.30 1.19
N SER A 358 17.41 -36.78 1.35
CA SER A 358 18.05 -35.93 0.35
C SER A 358 18.42 -36.75 -0.89
N ILE A 359 17.46 -36.83 -1.81
CA ILE A 359 17.55 -37.60 -3.06
C ILE A 359 18.67 -37.06 -3.98
N GLY A 360 19.06 -35.78 -3.86
CA GLY A 360 20.09 -35.17 -4.72
C GLY A 360 21.52 -35.68 -4.54
N THR A 361 21.92 -36.16 -3.36
CA THR A 361 23.30 -36.62 -3.13
C THR A 361 23.45 -38.14 -3.10
N ALA A 362 22.38 -38.89 -2.85
CA ALA A 362 22.45 -40.36 -2.76
C ALA A 362 22.22 -41.06 -4.12
N VAL A 363 21.42 -40.48 -5.01
CA VAL A 363 21.19 -41.06 -6.35
C VAL A 363 22.37 -40.77 -7.29
N GLY A 364 22.99 -39.59 -7.18
CA GLY A 364 24.16 -39.22 -8.00
C GLY A 364 25.47 -39.94 -7.66
N SER A 365 25.59 -40.59 -6.50
CA SER A 365 26.88 -41.13 -6.03
C SER A 365 27.20 -42.57 -6.40
N THR A 366 26.37 -43.29 -7.16
CA THR A 366 26.58 -44.73 -7.40
C THR A 366 26.84 -45.16 -8.84
N ILE A 367 26.94 -44.27 -9.84
CA ILE A 367 27.27 -44.73 -11.21
C ILE A 367 28.79 -44.68 -11.42
N ALA A 368 29.51 -45.55 -10.71
CA ALA A 368 30.71 -46.16 -11.25
C ALA A 368 30.26 -47.41 -12.01
N ALA A 369 29.76 -47.20 -13.22
CA ALA A 369 29.38 -48.26 -14.13
C ALA A 369 30.60 -49.11 -14.51
N GLY A 370 30.77 -50.23 -13.81
CA GLY A 370 31.84 -51.17 -14.07
C GLY A 370 31.73 -52.41 -13.20
N VAL A 371 30.85 -53.35 -13.60
CA VAL A 371 30.81 -54.75 -13.15
C VAL A 371 30.16 -55.01 -11.78
N ALA A 372 28.83 -55.19 -11.75
CA ALA A 372 28.11 -56.22 -10.97
C ALA A 372 26.59 -56.01 -11.02
N LYS A 373 25.82 -57.07 -11.31
CA LYS A 373 24.36 -57.12 -11.05
C LYS A 373 23.99 -56.64 -9.64
N GLY A 374 24.88 -56.89 -8.65
CA GLY A 374 24.71 -56.41 -7.28
C GLY A 374 24.66 -54.90 -7.12
N ALA A 375 25.27 -54.12 -8.03
CA ALA A 375 25.13 -52.67 -8.04
C ALA A 375 23.74 -52.24 -8.53
N ALA A 376 23.19 -52.90 -9.57
CA ALA A 376 21.84 -52.65 -10.07
C ALA A 376 20.75 -53.03 -9.05
N ASP A 377 20.92 -54.16 -8.36
CA ASP A 377 20.00 -54.59 -7.29
C ASP A 377 20.04 -53.62 -6.10
N SER A 378 21.22 -53.13 -5.71
CA SER A 378 21.36 -52.09 -4.69
C SER A 378 20.74 -50.77 -5.12
N TYR A 379 20.85 -50.42 -6.40
CA TYR A 379 20.24 -49.23 -6.98
C TYR A 379 18.71 -49.31 -6.91
N LEU A 380 18.14 -50.42 -7.37
CA LEU A 380 16.71 -50.67 -7.32
C LEU A 380 16.20 -50.62 -5.87
N ALA A 381 16.87 -51.30 -4.95
CA ALA A 381 16.48 -51.31 -3.53
C ALA A 381 16.50 -49.90 -2.90
N ASN A 382 17.50 -49.09 -3.24
CA ASN A 382 17.57 -47.71 -2.78
C ASN A 382 16.48 -46.84 -3.44
N ALA A 383 16.24 -46.98 -4.73
CA ALA A 383 15.19 -46.25 -5.45
C ALA A 383 13.79 -46.56 -4.91
N GLU A 384 13.48 -47.84 -4.67
CA GLU A 384 12.22 -48.28 -4.05
C GLU A 384 12.05 -47.71 -2.65
N LYS A 385 13.10 -47.77 -1.82
CA LYS A 385 13.10 -47.18 -0.47
C LYS A 385 12.80 -45.68 -0.52
N TYR A 386 13.44 -44.93 -1.41
CA TYR A 386 13.23 -43.48 -1.52
C TYR A 386 11.85 -43.12 -2.06
N ARG A 387 11.35 -43.84 -3.08
CA ARG A 387 9.96 -43.70 -3.57
C ARG A 387 8.97 -43.95 -2.44
N ASP A 388 9.15 -45.02 -1.67
CA ASP A 388 8.24 -45.40 -0.60
C ASP A 388 8.27 -44.37 0.52
N GLN A 389 9.45 -43.89 0.92
CA GLN A 389 9.57 -42.77 1.86
C GLN A 389 8.84 -41.52 1.34
N PHE A 390 9.05 -41.13 0.08
CA PHE A 390 8.41 -39.95 -0.54
C PHE A 390 6.88 -40.08 -0.69
N THR A 391 6.35 -41.30 -0.75
CA THR A 391 4.90 -41.52 -0.92
C THR A 391 4.18 -41.83 0.38
N THR A 392 4.87 -42.32 1.41
CA THR A 392 4.23 -42.86 2.62
C THR A 392 4.61 -42.15 3.92
N GLN A 393 5.59 -41.24 3.90
CA GLN A 393 6.05 -40.55 5.11
C GLN A 393 4.98 -39.67 5.79
N PHE A 394 3.89 -39.31 5.07
CA PHE A 394 2.80 -38.50 5.60
C PHE A 394 1.41 -38.99 5.15
N PRO A 395 0.33 -38.64 5.88
CA PRO A 395 -1.06 -38.92 5.48
C PRO A 395 -1.44 -38.24 4.15
N GLY A 396 -1.26 -38.95 3.04
CA GLY A 396 -1.48 -38.47 1.67
C GLY A 396 -0.20 -38.36 0.81
N GLY A 397 0.96 -38.71 1.37
CA GLY A 397 2.27 -38.58 0.72
C GLY A 397 2.73 -37.12 0.59
N PHE A 398 3.98 -36.89 0.22
CA PHE A 398 4.51 -35.53 0.05
C PHE A 398 3.72 -34.68 -0.96
N PRO A 399 3.25 -35.20 -2.11
CA PRO A 399 2.40 -34.41 -3.01
C PRO A 399 1.08 -33.96 -2.39
N GLY A 400 0.45 -34.82 -1.57
CA GLY A 400 -0.80 -34.46 -0.87
C GLY A 400 -0.59 -33.44 0.25
N GLU A 401 0.53 -33.52 0.98
CA GLU A 401 0.93 -32.50 1.96
C GLU A 401 1.24 -31.16 1.29
N ALA A 402 1.95 -31.17 0.17
CA ALA A 402 2.27 -29.97 -0.61
C ALA A 402 0.98 -29.26 -1.09
N GLN A 403 0.01 -30.02 -1.58
CA GLN A 403 -1.28 -29.47 -1.99
C GLN A 403 -2.07 -28.88 -0.81
N ARG A 404 -2.06 -29.53 0.36
CA ARG A 404 -2.67 -28.99 1.58
C ARG A 404 -2.03 -27.68 2.02
N LEU A 405 -0.69 -27.63 2.00
CA LEU A 405 0.06 -26.44 2.35
C LEU A 405 -0.18 -25.31 1.34
N GLU A 406 -0.23 -25.61 0.04
CA GLU A 406 -0.62 -24.66 -1.00
C GLU A 406 -1.98 -24.05 -0.71
N ASP A 407 -3.01 -24.87 -0.48
CA ASP A 407 -4.37 -24.40 -0.19
C ASP A 407 -4.38 -23.45 1.03
N GLU A 408 -3.64 -23.78 2.09
CA GLU A 408 -3.56 -22.95 3.31
C GLU A 408 -2.82 -21.62 3.07
N ILE A 409 -1.64 -21.66 2.45
CA ILE A 409 -0.83 -20.47 2.19
C ILE A 409 -1.53 -19.53 1.22
N VAL A 410 -2.07 -20.06 0.12
CA VAL A 410 -2.81 -19.26 -0.87
C VAL A 410 -4.08 -18.69 -0.25
N THR A 411 -4.80 -19.46 0.58
CA THR A 411 -5.95 -18.94 1.34
C THR A 411 -5.54 -17.77 2.22
N ASN A 412 -4.44 -17.90 2.99
CA ASN A 412 -3.99 -16.86 3.90
C ASN A 412 -3.49 -15.60 3.17
N ALA A 413 -2.81 -15.76 2.03
CA ALA A 413 -2.39 -14.63 1.19
C ALA A 413 -3.60 -13.85 0.65
N ARG A 414 -4.61 -14.56 0.14
CA ARG A 414 -5.87 -13.98 -0.33
C ARG A 414 -6.65 -13.27 0.77
N ARG A 415 -6.73 -13.87 1.96
CA ARG A 415 -7.35 -13.23 3.13
C ARG A 415 -6.64 -11.94 3.53
N ALA A 416 -5.30 -11.91 3.47
CA ALA A 416 -4.54 -10.71 3.77
C ALA A 416 -4.87 -9.57 2.80
N ASP A 417 -5.03 -9.88 1.52
CA ASP A 417 -5.45 -8.91 0.50
C ASP A 417 -6.89 -8.41 0.76
N MET A 418 -7.83 -9.33 0.98
CA MET A 418 -9.23 -8.99 1.31
C MET A 418 -9.36 -8.11 2.55
N LEU A 419 -8.51 -8.31 3.56
CA LEU A 419 -8.55 -7.55 4.81
C LEU A 419 -7.96 -6.14 4.67
N GLY A 420 -6.90 -5.97 3.87
CA GLY A 420 -6.10 -4.75 3.86
C GLY A 420 -5.59 -4.35 5.25
N GLY A 421 -5.35 -3.06 5.46
CA GLY A 421 -4.88 -2.44 6.71
C GLY A 421 -6.00 -2.03 7.67
N PHE A 422 -7.21 -1.73 7.17
CA PHE A 422 -8.34 -1.27 8.01
C PHE A 422 -9.66 -1.98 7.65
N PRO A 423 -9.77 -3.30 7.89
CA PRO A 423 -10.95 -4.04 7.48
C PRO A 423 -12.18 -3.63 8.30
N ASP A 424 -13.34 -3.57 7.65
CA ASP A 424 -14.62 -3.49 8.36
C ASP A 424 -15.05 -4.86 8.93
N ALA A 425 -16.14 -4.89 9.70
CA ALA A 425 -16.59 -6.11 10.36
C ALA A 425 -17.12 -7.18 9.39
N ALA A 426 -17.77 -6.79 8.30
CA ALA A 426 -18.29 -7.71 7.29
C ALA A 426 -17.15 -8.32 6.47
N VAL A 427 -16.19 -7.50 6.07
CA VAL A 427 -14.95 -7.95 5.39
C VAL A 427 -14.19 -8.94 6.26
N ARG A 428 -14.05 -8.68 7.57
CA ARG A 428 -13.42 -9.64 8.50
C ARG A 428 -14.12 -10.99 8.54
N ASP A 429 -15.45 -10.99 8.59
CA ASP A 429 -16.22 -12.24 8.65
C ASP A 429 -16.08 -13.04 7.36
N VAL A 430 -16.19 -12.38 6.21
CA VAL A 430 -16.01 -13.00 4.90
C VAL A 430 -14.60 -13.54 4.73
N ALA A 431 -13.56 -12.76 5.05
CA ALA A 431 -12.18 -13.21 4.96
C ALA A 431 -11.91 -14.42 5.88
N LYS A 432 -12.44 -14.42 7.12
CA LYS A 432 -12.30 -15.56 8.04
C LYS A 432 -12.89 -16.85 7.46
N ASN A 433 -14.01 -16.74 6.76
CA ASN A 433 -14.73 -17.88 6.19
C ASN A 433 -14.22 -18.26 4.78
N PHE A 434 -13.44 -17.39 4.12
CA PHE A 434 -12.86 -17.65 2.81
C PHE A 434 -11.94 -18.87 2.84
N LYS A 435 -12.11 -19.77 1.87
CA LYS A 435 -11.21 -20.92 1.64
C LYS A 435 -10.94 -21.04 0.16
N TYR A 436 -9.67 -20.99 -0.21
CA TYR A 436 -9.25 -21.36 -1.54
C TYR A 436 -9.02 -22.87 -1.58
N LYS A 437 -9.41 -23.49 -2.69
CA LYS A 437 -9.05 -24.86 -3.02
C LYS A 437 -8.51 -24.86 -4.43
N ALA A 438 -7.24 -25.21 -4.60
CA ALA A 438 -6.67 -25.35 -5.92
C ALA A 438 -7.52 -26.34 -6.73
N ALA A 439 -7.81 -25.99 -8.00
CA ALA A 439 -8.36 -26.96 -8.92
C ALA A 439 -7.44 -28.18 -8.91
N GLY A 440 -7.96 -29.34 -8.53
CA GLY A 440 -7.15 -30.55 -8.44
C GLY A 440 -6.42 -30.73 -9.76
N ILE A 441 -5.09 -30.85 -9.71
CA ILE A 441 -4.31 -31.19 -10.89
C ILE A 441 -4.96 -32.46 -11.44
N PRO A 442 -5.46 -32.47 -12.69
CA PRO A 442 -6.01 -33.68 -13.25
C PRO A 442 -4.93 -34.75 -13.09
N SER A 443 -5.29 -35.85 -12.45
CA SER A 443 -4.51 -37.08 -12.50
C SER A 443 -4.52 -37.53 -13.95
N GLY A 444 -3.67 -36.88 -14.76
CA GLY A 444 -3.41 -37.24 -16.15
C GLY A 444 -2.67 -38.56 -16.20
N PRO A 445 -2.82 -39.28 -17.33
CA PRO A 445 -2.77 -40.73 -17.45
C PRO A 445 -1.49 -41.40 -16.96
#